data_AF-B7CBW8-F1
#
_entry.id   AF-B7CBW8-F1
#
_cell.length_a   1.000
_cell.length_b   1.000
_cell.length_c   1.000
_cell.angle_alpha   90.00
_cell.angle_beta   90.00
_cell.angle_gamma   90.00
#
_symmetry.space_group_name_H-M   'P 1'
#
loop_
_entity.id
_entity.type
_entity.pdbx_description
1 polymer ?
#
loop_
_entity_poly.entity_id
_entity_poly.type
_entity_poly.pdbx_seq_one_letter_code
_entity_poly.pdbx_strand_id
1 'polypeptide(L)'
;MLEITRQFPNVKSVTSVLRNMHTVEEGDWMGIYYVDGKFYQSPIHRVHSLEAVGAGDAYGAAFVHGLINGFDPQKTVDFVISASVLKLMIQHDFNVVTQEDVFKIMNSKNTNLSRYS
;
A
#
# COMPACT_ATOMS: atom_id res chain seq x y z
N MET A 1 3.98 0.96 16.29
CA MET A 1 5.06 1.68 15.58
C MET A 1 6.02 2.35 16.55
N LEU A 2 5.56 3.23 17.44
CA LEU A 2 6.41 3.84 18.48
C LEU A 2 7.12 2.80 19.36
N GLU A 3 6.41 1.74 19.74
CA GLU A 3 7.02 0.66 20.52
C GLU A 3 8.10 -0.09 19.74
N ILE A 4 7.96 -0.24 18.41
CA ILE A 4 8.97 -0.87 17.55
C ILE A 4 10.22 0.01 17.51
N THR A 5 10.08 1.32 17.30
CA THR A 5 11.23 2.22 17.27
C THR A 5 11.89 2.41 18.63
N ARG A 6 11.14 2.20 19.73
CA ARG A 6 11.69 2.15 21.10
C ARG A 6 12.49 0.88 21.37
N GLN A 7 11.99 -0.29 20.96
CA GLN A 7 12.66 -1.57 21.16
C GLN A 7 13.85 -1.76 20.20
N PHE A 8 13.77 -1.22 18.99
CA PHE A 8 14.79 -1.37 17.95
C PHE A 8 15.30 0.01 17.51
N PRO A 9 16.24 0.64 18.25
CA PRO A 9 16.67 2.02 18.00
C PRO A 9 17.35 2.25 16.65
N ASN A 10 17.79 1.19 15.97
CA ASN A 10 18.37 1.26 14.62
C ASN A 10 17.30 1.31 13.51
N VAL A 11 16.02 1.08 13.84
CA VAL A 11 14.91 1.18 12.88
C VAL A 11 14.56 2.64 12.67
N LYS A 12 14.84 3.16 11.48
CA LYS A 12 14.62 4.57 11.12
C LYS A 12 13.18 4.88 10.74
N SER A 13 12.45 3.89 10.26
CA SER A 13 11.07 4.06 9.84
C SER A 13 10.30 2.75 9.91
N VAL A 14 8.98 2.84 10.07
CA VAL A 14 8.07 1.70 10.17
C VAL A 14 6.85 1.97 9.30
N THR A 15 6.53 1.04 8.41
CA THR A 15 5.36 1.15 7.54
C THR A 15 4.50 -0.10 7.69
N SER A 16 3.18 0.03 7.58
CA SER A 16 2.25 -1.09 7.70
C SER A 16 0.96 -0.82 6.93
N VAL A 17 0.24 -1.91 6.64
CA VAL A 17 -1.14 -1.86 6.16
C VAL A 17 -2.09 -2.04 7.34
N LEU A 18 -3.14 -1.25 7.39
CA LEU A 18 -4.32 -1.46 8.22
C LEU A 18 -5.46 -2.00 7.34
N ARG A 19 -6.15 -3.02 7.84
CA ARG A 19 -7.24 -3.70 7.12
C ARG A 19 -8.48 -3.74 7.99
N ASN A 20 -9.62 -3.41 7.39
CA ASN A 20 -10.93 -3.57 8.00
C ASN A 20 -11.83 -4.33 7.04
N MET A 21 -12.04 -5.63 7.28
CA MET A 21 -12.86 -6.49 6.43
C MET A 21 -14.34 -6.33 6.76
N HIS A 22 -15.16 -6.17 5.71
CA HIS A 22 -16.61 -6.09 5.82
C HIS A 22 -17.29 -7.41 5.45
N THR A 23 -16.74 -8.10 4.45
CA THR A 23 -17.14 -9.45 4.05
C THR A 23 -15.89 -10.31 3.83
N VAL A 24 -16.05 -11.53 3.31
CA VAL A 24 -14.91 -12.41 2.95
C VAL A 24 -14.09 -11.79 1.82
N GLU A 25 -14.72 -11.06 0.90
CA GLU A 25 -14.10 -10.54 -0.32
C GLU A 25 -13.94 -9.02 -0.29
N GLU A 26 -14.69 -8.29 0.55
CA GLU A 26 -14.65 -6.83 0.64
C GLU A 26 -14.00 -6.33 1.92
N GLY A 27 -13.10 -5.36 1.77
CA GLY A 27 -12.45 -4.71 2.89
C GLY A 27 -11.91 -3.33 2.56
N ASP A 28 -11.65 -2.55 3.61
CA ASP A 28 -10.96 -1.27 3.54
C ASP A 28 -9.48 -1.48 3.87
N TRP A 29 -8.61 -0.87 3.08
CA TRP A 29 -7.16 -0.96 3.18
C TRP A 29 -6.56 0.44 3.26
N MET A 30 -5.64 0.65 4.20
CA MET A 30 -4.96 1.93 4.38
C MET A 30 -3.50 1.70 4.74
N GLY A 31 -2.60 2.51 4.19
CA GLY A 31 -1.20 2.57 4.57
C GLY A 31 -0.99 3.51 5.74
N ILE A 32 -0.13 3.11 6.67
CA ILE A 32 0.40 3.98 7.73
C ILE A 32 1.92 3.90 7.72
N TYR A 33 2.56 5.07 7.79
CA TYR A 33 4.01 5.20 7.76
C TYR A 33 4.49 6.11 8.88
N TYR A 34 5.47 5.64 9.64
CA TYR A 34 6.12 6.39 10.71
C TYR A 34 7.60 6.60 10.36
N VAL A 35 8.01 7.85 10.28
CA VAL A 35 9.39 8.25 9.99
C VAL A 35 9.67 9.61 10.64
N ASP A 36 10.89 9.80 11.16
CA ASP A 36 11.35 11.06 11.76
C ASP A 36 10.38 11.65 12.80
N GLY A 37 9.80 10.78 13.63
CA GLY A 37 8.87 11.20 14.69
C GLY A 37 7.45 11.54 14.22
N LYS A 38 7.13 11.39 12.93
CA LYS A 38 5.85 11.77 12.34
C LYS A 38 5.11 10.58 11.73
N PHE A 39 3.79 10.66 11.79
CA PHE A 39 2.89 9.70 11.14
C PHE A 39 2.35 10.28 9.83
N TYR A 40 2.31 9.43 8.82
CA TYR A 40 1.72 9.66 7.52
C TYR A 40 0.71 8.55 7.26
N GLN A 41 -0.43 8.91 6.70
CA GLN A 41 -1.54 7.99 6.45
C GLN A 41 -2.01 8.19 5.03
N SER A 42 -2.31 7.09 4.35
CA SER A 42 -2.93 7.16 3.04
C SER A 42 -4.44 7.40 3.16
N PRO A 43 -5.12 7.74 2.06
CA PRO A 43 -6.56 7.52 1.95
C PRO A 43 -6.92 6.05 2.18
N ILE A 44 -8.20 5.81 2.48
CA ILE A 44 -8.77 4.47 2.56
C ILE A 44 -9.11 3.99 1.14
N HIS A 45 -8.63 2.80 0.79
CA HIS A 45 -8.95 2.11 -0.45
C HIS A 45 -9.94 0.98 -0.17
N ARG A 46 -11.11 1.03 -0.81
CA ARG A 46 -12.06 -0.09 -0.80
C ARG A 46 -11.57 -1.13 -1.81
N VAL A 47 -11.42 -2.37 -1.36
CA VAL A 47 -10.88 -3.47 -2.16
C VAL A 47 -11.88 -4.61 -2.18
N HIS A 48 -12.07 -5.19 -3.36
CA HIS A 48 -12.74 -6.46 -3.56
C HIS A 48 -11.69 -7.48 -4.03
N SER A 49 -11.36 -8.47 -3.21
CA SER A 49 -10.30 -9.44 -3.49
C SER A 49 -10.73 -10.86 -3.13
N LEU A 50 -10.49 -11.80 -4.07
CA LEU A 50 -10.82 -13.22 -3.92
C LEU A 50 -9.67 -14.01 -3.27
N GLU A 51 -8.41 -13.58 -3.47
CA GLU A 51 -7.21 -14.22 -2.90
C GLU A 51 -6.14 -13.15 -2.58
N ALA A 52 -5.73 -13.05 -1.31
CA ALA A 52 -4.83 -12.00 -0.84
C ALA A 52 -3.33 -12.39 -0.87
N VAL A 53 -2.87 -13.10 -1.92
CA VAL A 53 -1.48 -13.55 -2.03
C VAL A 53 -0.62 -12.49 -2.74
N GLY A 54 0.59 -12.23 -2.22
CA GLY A 54 1.59 -11.36 -2.85
C GLY A 54 1.40 -9.85 -2.67
N ALA A 55 0.30 -9.40 -2.06
CA ALA A 55 0.08 -7.98 -1.77
C ALA A 55 1.14 -7.40 -0.82
N GLY A 56 1.60 -8.20 0.15
CA GLY A 56 2.69 -7.82 1.06
C GLY A 56 4.03 -7.67 0.35
N ASP A 57 4.33 -8.53 -0.63
CA ASP A 57 5.56 -8.43 -1.42
C ASP A 57 5.55 -7.19 -2.32
N ALA A 58 4.40 -6.92 -2.96
CA ALA A 58 4.19 -5.69 -3.72
C ALA A 58 4.35 -4.44 -2.84
N TYR A 59 3.80 -4.47 -1.62
CA TYR A 59 3.96 -3.39 -0.63
C TYR A 59 5.44 -3.18 -0.28
N GLY A 60 6.17 -4.24 0.06
CA GLY A 60 7.59 -4.16 0.41
C GLY A 60 8.45 -3.64 -0.75
N ALA A 61 8.24 -4.17 -1.96
CA ALA A 61 8.96 -3.74 -3.16
C ALA A 61 8.69 -2.27 -3.50
N ALA A 62 7.43 -1.84 -3.43
CA ALA A 62 7.06 -0.45 -3.65
C ALA A 62 7.65 0.49 -2.59
N PHE A 63 7.78 0.04 -1.34
CA PHE A 63 8.38 0.84 -0.27
C PHE A 63 9.87 1.06 -0.53
N VAL A 64 10.61 0.00 -0.86
CA VAL A 64 12.01 0.11 -1.26
C VAL A 64 12.17 1.01 -2.47
N HIS A 65 11.29 0.90 -3.48
CA HIS A 65 11.29 1.77 -4.65
C HIS A 65 11.09 3.25 -4.26
N GLY A 66 10.12 3.56 -3.40
CA GLY A 66 9.87 4.92 -2.92
C GLY A 66 11.08 5.53 -2.20
N LEU A 67 11.77 4.73 -1.36
CA LEU A 67 12.99 5.15 -0.67
C LEU A 67 14.13 5.43 -1.65
N ILE A 68 14.38 4.54 -2.62
CA ILE A 68 15.45 4.69 -3.62
C ILE A 68 15.22 5.94 -4.48
N ASN A 69 13.96 6.23 -4.81
CA ASN A 69 13.58 7.38 -5.64
C ASN A 69 13.39 8.68 -4.84
N GLY A 70 13.66 8.68 -3.54
CA GLY A 70 13.57 9.88 -2.71
C GLY A 70 12.17 10.48 -2.62
N PHE A 71 11.13 9.65 -2.61
CA PHE A 71 9.77 10.15 -2.39
C PHE A 71 9.65 10.77 -1.00
N ASP A 72 8.86 11.83 -0.89
CA ASP A 72 8.50 12.36 0.42
C ASP A 72 7.65 11.31 1.19
N PRO A 73 7.57 11.39 2.53
CA PRO A 73 6.88 10.38 3.32
C PRO A 73 5.40 10.19 2.97
N GLN A 74 4.69 11.25 2.59
CA GLN A 74 3.27 11.15 2.24
C GLN A 74 3.13 10.43 0.90
N LYS A 75 3.87 10.87 -0.12
CA LYS A 75 3.90 10.20 -1.42
C LYS A 75 4.34 8.73 -1.29
N THR A 76 5.25 8.44 -0.38
CA THR A 76 5.70 7.06 -0.11
C THR A 76 4.54 6.20 0.37
N VAL A 77 3.80 6.61 1.42
CA VAL A 77 2.71 5.78 1.94
C VAL A 77 1.57 5.62 0.92
N ASP A 78 1.26 6.67 0.16
CA ASP A 78 0.22 6.67 -0.88
C ASP A 78 0.59 5.74 -2.05
N PHE A 79 1.85 5.79 -2.50
CA PHE A 79 2.33 4.93 -3.57
C PHE A 79 2.33 3.45 -3.16
N VAL A 80 2.80 3.17 -1.94
CA VAL A 80 3.01 1.82 -1.46
C VAL A 80 1.68 1.09 -1.21
N ILE A 81 0.69 1.76 -0.61
CA ILE A 81 -0.65 1.17 -0.47
C ILE A 81 -1.30 0.96 -1.84
N SER A 82 -1.11 1.88 -2.78
CA SER A 82 -1.67 1.76 -4.14
C SER A 82 -1.10 0.56 -4.88
N ALA A 83 0.20 0.31 -4.77
CA ALA A 83 0.84 -0.88 -5.36
C ALA A 83 0.33 -2.17 -4.73
N SER A 84 0.18 -2.19 -3.40
CA SER A 84 -0.35 -3.35 -2.67
C SER A 84 -1.80 -3.66 -3.06
N VAL A 85 -2.66 -2.63 -3.13
CA VAL A 85 -4.06 -2.77 -3.51
C VAL A 85 -4.19 -3.19 -4.96
N LEU A 86 -3.40 -2.62 -5.86
CA LEU A 86 -3.40 -3.00 -7.28
C LEU A 86 -3.07 -4.49 -7.47
N LYS A 87 -2.13 -5.04 -6.70
CA LYS A 87 -1.81 -6.47 -6.73
C LYS A 87 -2.99 -7.36 -6.33
N LEU A 88 -3.84 -6.91 -5.40
CA LEU A 88 -5.04 -7.65 -4.97
C LEU A 88 -6.18 -7.65 -6.00
N MET A 89 -6.15 -6.68 -6.92
CA MET A 89 -7.21 -6.44 -7.89
C MET A 89 -6.91 -7.07 -9.26
N ILE A 90 -5.67 -7.48 -9.49
CA ILE A 90 -5.27 -8.20 -10.70
C ILE A 90 -5.37 -9.70 -10.37
N GLN A 91 -6.41 -10.35 -10.88
CA GLN A 91 -6.49 -11.81 -10.84
C GLN A 91 -5.46 -12.42 -11.81
N HIS A 92 -4.78 -13.47 -11.33
CA HIS A 92 -3.70 -14.20 -11.99
C HIS A 92 -2.33 -13.49 -12.03
N ASP A 93 -1.29 -14.30 -12.26
CA ASP A 93 0.13 -13.98 -12.12
C ASP A 93 0.69 -13.09 -13.26
N PHE A 94 -0.10 -12.12 -13.73
CA PHE A 94 0.37 -11.11 -14.68
C PHE A 94 1.23 -10.10 -13.93
N ASN A 95 2.53 -10.40 -13.87
CA ASN A 95 3.54 -9.67 -13.10
C ASN A 95 4.02 -8.36 -13.78
N VAL A 96 3.17 -7.70 -14.58
CA VAL A 96 3.53 -6.48 -15.31
C VAL A 96 2.71 -5.30 -14.77
N VAL A 97 2.93 -4.97 -13.49
CA VAL A 97 2.49 -3.68 -12.94
C VAL A 97 3.61 -2.68 -13.13
N THR A 98 3.36 -1.61 -13.88
CA THR A 98 4.34 -0.53 -14.09
C THR A 98 4.22 0.54 -13.01
N GLN A 99 5.27 1.36 -12.86
CA GLN A 99 5.24 2.51 -11.96
C GLN A 99 4.12 3.50 -12.34
N GLU A 100 3.88 3.68 -13.63
CA GLU A 100 2.81 4.51 -14.16
C GLU A 100 1.42 3.99 -13.74
N ASP A 101 1.23 2.67 -13.69
CA ASP A 101 -0.06 2.10 -13.26
C ASP A 101 -0.33 2.34 -11.78
N VAL A 102 0.70 2.21 -10.93
CA VAL A 102 0.60 2.56 -9.51
C VAL A 102 0.23 4.04 -9.34
N PHE A 103 0.86 4.93 -10.11
CA PHE A 103 0.53 6.35 -10.05
C PHE A 103 -0.89 6.66 -10.55
N LYS A 104 -1.41 5.94 -11.55
CA LYS A 104 -2.80 6.10 -11.98
C LYS A 104 -3.76 5.76 -10.85
N ILE A 105 -3.53 4.63 -10.16
CA ILE A 105 -4.37 4.23 -9.01
C ILE A 105 -4.27 5.25 -7.88
N MET A 106 -3.05 5.64 -7.52
CA MET A 106 -2.78 6.60 -6.45
C MET A 106 -3.51 7.93 -6.68
N ASN A 107 -3.59 8.40 -7.93
CA ASN A 107 -4.25 9.66 -8.28
C ASN A 107 -5.75 9.50 -8.64
N SER A 108 -6.25 8.27 -8.74
CA SER A 108 -7.65 8.04 -9.09
C SER A 108 -8.56 8.38 -7.91
N LYS A 109 -9.47 9.33 -8.10
CA LYS A 109 -10.48 9.72 -7.08
C LYS A 109 -11.63 8.71 -6.91
N ASN A 110 -11.66 7.66 -7.74
CA ASN A 110 -12.70 6.63 -7.71
C ASN A 110 -12.18 5.39 -6.99
N THR A 111 -12.66 5.19 -5.76
CA THR A 111 -12.42 4.03 -4.89
C THR A 111 -13.14 2.75 -5.34
N ASN A 112 -13.83 2.77 -6.49
CA ASN A 112 -14.45 1.60 -7.13
C ASN A 112 -13.73 1.28 -8.43
N LEU A 113 -12.63 0.53 -8.33
CA LEU A 113 -11.84 0.07 -9.48
C LEU A 113 -12.21 -1.39 -9.82
N SER A 114 -13.48 -1.68 -10.06
CA SER A 114 -13.84 -2.98 -10.63
C SER A 114 -13.48 -3.02 -12.11
N ARG A 115 -12.48 -3.82 -12.49
CA ARG A 115 -12.33 -4.25 -13.89
C ARG A 115 -13.41 -5.29 -14.15
N TYR A 116 -14.61 -4.84 -14.53
CA TYR A 116 -15.49 -5.68 -15.32
C TYR A 116 -14.93 -5.75 -16.75
N SER A 117 -14.81 -7.00 -17.21
CA SER A 117 -14.47 -7.48 -18.55
C SER A 117 -15.03 -6.64 -19.69
#